data_AF-A0A1B6P6U8-F1
#
_entry.id   AF-A0A1B6P6U8-F1
#
_cell.length_a   1.000
_cell.length_b   1.000
_cell.length_c   1.000
_cell.angle_alpha   90.00
_cell.angle_beta   90.00
_cell.angle_gamma   90.00
#
_symmetry.space_group_name_H-M   'P 1'
#
loop_
_entity.id
_entity.type
_entity.pdbx_description
1 polymer ?
#
loop_
_entity_poly.entity_id
_entity_poly.type
_entity_poly.pdbx_seq_one_letter_code
_entity_poly.pdbx_strand_id
1 'polypeptide(L)'
;MHDTVVAIAGDGDDSDRRRPLLAPNEEIHPYTDPPSPEHPPLDAAAAQPEEQRKPERVASLDVFRGFTVAMMILADDAGGAWPGINHSPWFGVTVADFVMPAFLFIIGVSAALVFKKMPNKTDATKKAAIRASKLFILGVILQGGYIHGRHKLTYGVDLDHIRWLGVLQRIAIGYFVAAMSEIWLVNNNLVDSPVSFVKKYFMEWFMAIAITVLYVALVFGLYVSNWEFQIQTSNSTLSIPSNSIESKMVQCGVRGSLGPPCNAVGLVDRVLLGENHLYKNPVYKRTKECSINSPDYGPLPPNAPDWCLAPFDPEGLLSTLMAAVTCFVGLFFGHVLIHCKNHSKRMLVWLLASVVLTISAFLVLLLGMPFSKPLYTVSYMLLTGGVSGFLLLLLYYIVDVIHIKKPFVLFQWMGMNALIVYVLAACELFPTLIQGFYWRSPENNLVDVTESLLQAVFQSKRWGTLAFVLLEIVFWCLAAGFLHMKGIYLKL
;
A
#
# COMPACT_ATOMS: atom_id res chain seq x y z
N MET A 1 -26.90 47.31 -10.58
CA MET A 1 -26.43 46.57 -11.79
C MET A 1 -25.05 47.13 -12.11
N HIS A 2 -24.03 46.68 -11.39
CA HIS A 2 -23.21 45.49 -11.65
C HIS A 2 -22.05 45.79 -12.59
N ASP A 3 -20.92 46.09 -11.92
CA ASP A 3 -19.56 46.01 -12.40
C ASP A 3 -19.26 44.64 -13.00
N THR A 4 -18.42 44.60 -14.02
CA THR A 4 -17.44 43.52 -14.15
C THR A 4 -16.14 44.09 -14.71
N VAL A 5 -15.18 44.17 -13.80
CA VAL A 5 -13.77 44.50 -14.03
C VAL A 5 -13.06 43.24 -14.51
N VAL A 6 -12.32 43.34 -15.61
CA VAL A 6 -11.21 42.43 -15.92
C VAL A 6 -10.01 43.31 -16.26
N ALA A 7 -9.10 43.46 -15.30
CA ALA A 7 -7.79 44.06 -15.50
C ALA A 7 -6.75 42.93 -15.57
N ILE A 8 -5.97 42.94 -16.65
CA ILE A 8 -4.79 42.10 -16.89
C ILE A 8 -3.56 42.99 -16.67
N ALA A 9 -2.64 42.54 -15.84
CA ALA A 9 -1.23 42.98 -15.75
C ALA A 9 -0.46 41.74 -15.23
N GLY A 10 0.57 41.19 -15.91
CA GLY A 10 1.88 41.80 -16.23
C GLY A 10 2.76 41.74 -14.97
N ASP A 11 3.98 41.22 -14.92
CA ASP A 11 4.99 40.82 -15.91
C ASP A 11 6.18 40.16 -15.16
N GLY A 12 7.09 39.51 -15.90
CA GLY A 12 8.50 39.35 -15.50
C GLY A 12 8.98 37.99 -14.97
N ASP A 13 9.53 37.13 -15.84
CA ASP A 13 10.97 37.11 -16.18
C ASP A 13 11.29 35.82 -16.98
N ASP A 14 11.56 35.99 -18.27
CA ASP A 14 12.02 34.94 -19.18
C ASP A 14 13.16 35.54 -20.02
N SER A 15 14.37 35.02 -19.87
CA SER A 15 15.54 35.46 -20.65
C SER A 15 16.26 34.25 -21.26
N ASP A 16 15.68 33.74 -22.34
CA ASP A 16 16.30 32.81 -23.26
C ASP A 16 16.82 33.60 -24.48
N ARG A 17 18.13 33.87 -24.55
CA ARG A 17 18.77 34.54 -25.71
C ARG A 17 19.75 33.60 -26.40
N ARG A 18 19.28 32.99 -27.50
CA ARG A 18 20.10 32.41 -28.57
C ARG A 18 20.98 33.51 -29.19
N ARG A 19 22.29 33.27 -29.33
CA ARG A 19 23.20 34.12 -30.13
C ARG A 19 23.35 33.57 -31.55
N PRO A 20 23.52 34.43 -32.58
CA PRO A 20 23.68 34.00 -33.98
C PRO A 20 25.13 33.61 -34.32
N LEU A 21 25.24 32.77 -35.36
CA LEU A 21 26.46 32.38 -36.05
C LEU A 21 26.92 33.51 -37.02
N LEU A 22 28.21 33.85 -36.95
CA LEU A 22 29.06 34.49 -37.97
C LEU A 22 28.75 35.93 -38.40
N ALA A 23 29.71 36.84 -38.18
CA ALA A 23 30.10 37.89 -39.13
C ALA A 23 31.52 38.43 -38.83
N PRO A 24 32.23 38.94 -39.85
CA PRO A 24 33.70 38.94 -39.96
C PRO A 24 34.33 40.28 -39.59
N ASN A 25 35.53 40.24 -38.99
CA ASN A 25 36.61 41.24 -39.08
C ASN A 25 37.68 40.88 -38.05
N GLU A 26 38.71 40.16 -38.47
CA GLU A 26 39.99 40.13 -37.75
C GLU A 26 41.10 40.47 -38.74
N GLU A 27 41.81 41.55 -38.42
CA GLU A 27 42.98 42.04 -39.13
C GLU A 27 44.15 41.06 -38.97
N ILE A 28 44.85 40.84 -40.07
CA ILE A 28 45.98 39.90 -40.18
C ILE A 28 47.23 40.56 -39.59
N HIS A 29 47.83 39.95 -38.56
CA HIS A 29 49.23 40.20 -38.17
C HIS A 29 50.08 38.92 -38.27
N PRO A 30 51.38 39.04 -38.61
CA PRO A 30 52.15 37.95 -39.18
C PRO A 30 52.75 36.98 -38.16
N TYR A 31 52.95 35.74 -38.64
CA TYR A 31 53.61 34.60 -37.98
C TYR A 31 54.86 34.99 -37.17
N THR A 32 54.94 34.50 -35.93
CA THR A 32 56.19 34.33 -35.18
C THR A 32 56.35 32.86 -34.80
N ASP A 33 57.55 32.33 -35.04
CA ASP A 33 57.95 30.92 -34.89
C ASP A 33 57.86 30.41 -33.43
N PRO A 34 57.73 29.08 -33.20
CA PRO A 34 57.54 28.52 -31.88
C PRO A 34 58.87 28.31 -31.13
N PRO A 35 58.93 28.54 -29.81
CA PRO A 35 59.96 27.94 -28.96
C PRO A 35 59.39 26.83 -28.06
N SER A 36 60.05 25.66 -28.17
CA SER A 36 60.30 24.52 -27.26
C SER A 36 59.32 24.10 -26.14
N PRO A 37 59.23 22.78 -25.85
CA PRO A 37 58.33 22.24 -24.84
C PRO A 37 58.93 22.38 -23.43
N GLU A 38 58.38 23.30 -22.64
CA GLU A 38 58.55 23.30 -21.18
C GLU A 38 57.37 22.57 -20.52
N HIS A 39 57.69 21.63 -19.64
CA HIS A 39 56.73 20.88 -18.83
C HIS A 39 55.90 21.83 -17.96
N PRO A 40 54.54 21.77 -17.98
CA PRO A 40 53.73 22.52 -17.04
C PRO A 40 53.81 21.92 -15.63
N PRO A 41 53.76 22.74 -14.56
CA PRO A 41 53.71 22.27 -13.18
C PRO A 41 52.45 21.43 -12.91
N LEU A 42 52.61 20.34 -12.14
CA LEU A 42 51.51 19.73 -11.41
C LEU A 42 50.98 20.76 -10.42
N ASP A 43 49.89 21.46 -10.77
CA ASP A 43 48.88 22.02 -9.83
C ASP A 43 47.94 22.98 -10.60
N ALA A 44 47.18 22.45 -11.56
CA ALA A 44 46.03 23.15 -12.16
C ALA A 44 45.08 22.19 -12.88
N ALA A 45 44.81 21.01 -12.30
CA ALA A 45 43.71 20.18 -12.77
C ALA A 45 42.39 20.79 -12.28
N ALA A 46 41.80 21.57 -13.19
CA ALA A 46 40.47 22.17 -13.15
C ALA A 46 39.48 21.49 -12.18
N ALA A 47 39.10 22.22 -11.15
CA ALA A 47 37.83 22.02 -10.47
C ALA A 47 36.71 22.29 -11.50
N GLN A 48 36.21 21.22 -12.13
CA GLN A 48 34.95 21.31 -12.86
C GLN A 48 33.84 21.64 -11.84
N PRO A 49 32.88 22.52 -12.18
CA PRO A 49 31.73 22.72 -11.32
C PRO A 49 31.00 21.39 -11.17
N GLU A 50 30.77 20.94 -9.93
CA GLU A 50 29.87 19.82 -9.65
C GLU A 50 28.49 20.18 -10.21
N GLU A 51 28.23 19.76 -11.45
CA GLU A 51 26.91 19.75 -12.04
C GLU A 51 26.02 19.01 -11.06
N GLN A 52 25.05 19.73 -10.51
CA GLN A 52 24.20 19.34 -9.39
C GLN A 52 23.44 18.06 -9.76
N ARG A 53 24.06 16.88 -9.54
CA ARG A 53 23.48 15.58 -9.89
C ARG A 53 22.14 15.49 -9.17
N LYS A 54 21.05 15.52 -9.94
CA LYS A 54 19.70 15.29 -9.42
C LYS A 54 19.76 14.02 -8.56
N PRO A 55 19.24 14.04 -7.32
CA PRO A 55 19.36 12.90 -6.42
C PRO A 55 18.78 11.66 -7.10
N GLU A 56 19.62 10.65 -7.28
CA GLU A 56 19.28 9.45 -8.02
C GLU A 56 18.18 8.69 -7.27
N ARG A 57 17.03 8.54 -7.93
CA ARG A 57 15.86 7.84 -7.39
C ARG A 57 16.12 6.34 -7.49
N VAL A 58 15.92 5.62 -6.38
CA VAL A 58 16.14 4.17 -6.34
C VAL A 58 15.05 3.46 -7.13
N ALA A 59 15.39 2.95 -8.32
CA ALA A 59 14.40 2.45 -9.28
C ALA A 59 13.69 1.19 -8.77
N SER A 60 14.38 0.31 -8.03
CA SER A 60 13.75 -0.88 -7.44
C SER A 60 12.61 -0.57 -6.48
N LEU A 61 12.60 0.59 -5.80
CA LEU A 61 11.50 0.98 -4.91
C LEU A 61 10.24 1.35 -5.68
N ASP A 62 10.39 1.98 -6.84
CA ASP A 62 9.26 2.25 -7.73
C ASP A 62 8.76 0.95 -8.36
N VAL A 63 9.66 0.09 -8.86
CA VAL A 63 9.30 -1.23 -9.41
C VAL A 63 8.57 -2.08 -8.37
N PHE A 64 9.06 -2.14 -7.13
CA PHE A 64 8.39 -2.85 -6.04
C PHE A 64 6.97 -2.31 -5.90
N ARG A 65 6.81 -1.00 -5.74
CA ARG A 65 5.48 -0.40 -5.52
C ARG A 65 4.52 -0.72 -6.67
N GLY A 66 4.99 -0.62 -7.92
CA GLY A 66 4.18 -0.96 -9.08
C GLY A 66 3.83 -2.43 -9.15
N PHE A 67 4.77 -3.32 -8.81
CA PHE A 67 4.49 -4.75 -8.68
C PHE A 67 3.43 -5.01 -7.61
N THR A 68 3.50 -4.36 -6.45
CA THR A 68 2.47 -4.48 -5.40
C THR A 68 1.10 -3.99 -5.87
N VAL A 69 1.02 -2.89 -6.62
CA VAL A 69 -0.24 -2.42 -7.23
C VAL A 69 -0.77 -3.44 -8.24
N ALA A 70 0.08 -4.00 -9.10
CA ALA A 70 -0.33 -5.02 -10.06
C ALA A 70 -0.85 -6.30 -9.36
N MET A 71 -0.19 -6.72 -8.28
CA MET A 71 -0.64 -7.86 -7.46
C MET A 71 -1.95 -7.59 -6.73
N MET A 72 -2.22 -6.34 -6.35
CA MET A 72 -3.50 -5.93 -5.77
C MET A 72 -4.63 -6.07 -6.79
N ILE A 73 -4.46 -5.50 -8.00
CA ILE A 73 -5.44 -5.65 -9.11
C ILE A 73 -5.67 -7.13 -9.42
N LEU A 74 -4.59 -7.92 -9.49
CA LEU A 74 -4.69 -9.36 -9.70
C LEU A 74 -5.52 -10.06 -8.60
N ALA A 75 -5.29 -9.70 -7.34
CA ALA A 75 -5.99 -10.26 -6.20
C ALA A 75 -7.48 -9.89 -6.17
N ASP A 76 -7.79 -8.62 -6.41
CA ASP A 76 -9.13 -8.07 -6.33
C ASP A 76 -10.02 -8.61 -7.47
N ASP A 77 -9.49 -8.67 -8.70
CA ASP A 77 -10.29 -9.03 -9.88
C ASP A 77 -10.20 -10.51 -10.28
N ALA A 78 -9.06 -11.18 -10.07
CA ALA A 78 -8.90 -12.60 -10.41
C ALA A 78 -9.10 -13.54 -9.21
N GLY A 79 -9.12 -13.02 -7.98
CA GLY A 79 -9.23 -13.81 -6.75
C GLY A 79 -10.47 -14.69 -6.70
N GLY A 80 -11.62 -14.19 -7.17
CA GLY A 80 -12.87 -14.99 -7.21
C GLY A 80 -12.78 -16.24 -8.08
N ALA A 81 -11.94 -16.22 -9.13
CA ALA A 81 -11.72 -17.36 -10.02
C ALA A 81 -10.62 -18.31 -9.52
N TRP A 82 -9.68 -17.81 -8.73
CA TRP A 82 -8.47 -18.51 -8.28
C TRP A 82 -8.28 -18.41 -6.76
N PRO A 83 -8.67 -19.45 -6.00
CA PRO A 83 -8.59 -19.43 -4.54
C PRO A 83 -7.19 -19.15 -3.96
N GLY A 84 -6.12 -19.56 -4.64
CA GLY A 84 -4.74 -19.27 -4.21
C GLY A 84 -4.31 -17.82 -4.43
N ILE A 85 -5.03 -17.09 -5.29
CA ILE A 85 -4.83 -15.64 -5.53
C ILE A 85 -5.69 -14.84 -4.56
N ASN A 86 -6.88 -15.32 -4.21
CA ASN A 86 -7.79 -14.70 -3.24
C ASN A 86 -7.25 -14.75 -1.81
N HIS A 87 -7.81 -13.95 -0.90
CA HIS A 87 -7.49 -13.99 0.54
C HIS A 87 -7.74 -15.34 1.19
N SER A 88 -6.94 -15.71 2.19
CA SER A 88 -7.26 -16.81 3.09
C SER A 88 -8.54 -16.51 3.90
N PRO A 89 -9.44 -17.49 4.14
CA PRO A 89 -10.70 -17.23 4.83
C PRO A 89 -10.55 -16.67 6.25
N TRP A 90 -9.53 -17.11 7.00
CA TRP A 90 -9.26 -16.62 8.36
C TRP A 90 -7.82 -16.85 8.82
N PHE A 91 -7.41 -18.12 8.88
CA PHE A 91 -6.06 -18.55 9.18
C PHE A 91 -5.34 -19.00 7.90
N GLY A 92 -4.03 -18.78 7.88
CA GLY A 92 -3.17 -19.06 6.73
C GLY A 92 -2.79 -17.78 5.99
N VAL A 93 -2.12 -17.97 4.85
CA VAL A 93 -1.76 -16.90 3.93
C VAL A 93 -1.88 -17.40 2.49
N THR A 94 -2.35 -16.52 1.63
CA THR A 94 -2.37 -16.70 0.17
C THR A 94 -1.74 -15.47 -0.49
N VAL A 95 -1.71 -15.41 -1.82
CA VAL A 95 -1.02 -14.34 -2.56
C VAL A 95 -1.57 -12.94 -2.21
N ALA A 96 -2.89 -12.77 -2.16
CA ALA A 96 -3.50 -11.47 -1.80
C ALA A 96 -3.09 -10.98 -0.40
N ASP A 97 -2.78 -11.90 0.52
CA ASP A 97 -2.45 -11.56 1.91
C ASP A 97 -1.08 -10.87 2.04
N PHE A 98 -0.25 -10.84 0.99
CA PHE A 98 1.05 -10.13 1.02
C PHE A 98 0.97 -8.69 0.52
N VAL A 99 -0.11 -8.29 -0.16
CA VAL A 99 -0.21 -6.99 -0.85
C VAL A 99 -0.14 -5.80 0.12
N MET A 100 -1.05 -5.75 1.10
CA MET A 100 -1.10 -4.64 2.08
C MET A 100 0.19 -4.54 2.91
N PRO A 101 0.74 -5.61 3.51
CA PRO A 101 2.01 -5.53 4.24
C PRO A 101 3.16 -5.01 3.38
N ALA A 102 3.20 -5.35 2.10
CA ALA A 102 4.25 -4.88 1.21
C ALA A 102 4.17 -3.36 0.98
N PHE A 103 2.96 -2.77 0.91
CA PHE A 103 2.79 -1.31 0.92
C PHE A 103 3.25 -0.67 2.23
N LEU A 104 2.90 -1.26 3.37
CA LEU A 104 3.32 -0.79 4.71
C LEU A 104 4.84 -0.85 4.86
N PHE A 105 5.48 -1.88 4.32
CA PHE A 105 6.92 -2.00 4.30
C PHE A 105 7.57 -0.90 3.44
N ILE A 106 7.12 -0.70 2.19
CA ILE A 106 7.68 0.33 1.30
C ILE A 106 7.46 1.75 1.84
N ILE A 107 6.31 2.03 2.47
CA ILE A 107 6.06 3.36 3.04
C ILE A 107 7.04 3.66 4.19
N GLY A 108 7.39 2.63 4.98
CA GLY A 108 8.47 2.68 5.97
C GLY A 108 9.83 2.99 5.35
N VAL A 109 10.23 2.24 4.32
CA VAL A 109 11.50 2.49 3.59
C VAL A 109 11.54 3.93 3.06
N SER A 110 10.41 4.40 2.53
CA SER A 110 10.27 5.75 1.97
C SER A 110 10.36 6.84 3.05
N ALA A 111 9.84 6.60 4.25
CA ALA A 111 9.89 7.54 5.37
C ALA A 111 11.34 7.83 5.80
N ALA A 112 12.17 6.79 5.93
CA ALA A 112 13.60 6.94 6.25
C ALA A 112 14.33 7.82 5.23
N LEU A 113 14.06 7.63 3.93
CA LEU A 113 14.68 8.39 2.84
C LEU A 113 14.25 9.87 2.80
N VAL A 114 12.98 10.15 3.12
CA VAL A 114 12.41 11.49 3.07
C VAL A 114 12.90 12.34 4.23
N PHE A 115 12.83 11.82 5.46
CA PHE A 115 13.07 12.62 6.66
C PHE A 115 14.56 12.77 6.99
N LYS A 116 15.44 11.89 6.52
CA LYS A 116 16.90 12.12 6.54
C LYS A 116 17.29 13.48 5.93
N LYS A 117 16.52 13.96 4.94
CA LYS A 117 16.82 15.19 4.19
C LYS A 117 16.24 16.46 4.81
N MET A 118 15.52 16.37 5.93
CA MET A 118 14.84 17.51 6.54
C MET A 118 15.47 17.86 7.89
N PRO A 119 16.32 18.89 7.94
CA PRO A 119 16.96 19.29 9.20
C PRO A 119 15.96 19.94 10.18
N ASN A 120 14.93 20.64 9.68
CA ASN A 120 13.91 21.25 10.53
C ASN A 120 12.82 20.23 10.91
N LYS A 121 12.81 19.84 12.20
CA LYS A 121 11.84 18.88 12.75
C LYS A 121 10.39 19.36 12.68
N THR A 122 10.15 20.66 12.83
CA THR A 122 8.78 21.22 12.81
C THR A 122 8.19 21.14 11.40
N ASP A 123 8.96 21.52 10.39
CA ASP A 123 8.53 21.42 8.99
C ASP A 123 8.34 19.98 8.55
N ALA A 124 9.25 19.09 8.98
CA ALA A 124 9.14 17.65 8.76
C ALA A 124 7.84 17.10 9.38
N THR A 125 7.52 17.50 10.61
CA THR A 125 6.31 17.07 11.33
C THR A 125 5.05 17.55 10.63
N LYS A 126 4.99 18.84 10.26
CA LYS A 126 3.87 19.42 9.52
C LYS A 126 3.64 18.70 8.19
N LYS A 127 4.72 18.41 7.46
CA LYS A 127 4.65 17.66 6.19
C LYS A 127 4.14 16.23 6.40
N ALA A 128 4.63 15.52 7.41
CA ALA A 128 4.18 14.19 7.76
C ALA A 128 2.68 14.17 8.11
N ALA A 129 2.25 15.12 8.96
CA ALA A 129 0.87 15.26 9.38
C ALA A 129 -0.07 15.53 8.20
N ILE A 130 0.25 16.52 7.35
CA ILE A 130 -0.57 16.84 6.17
C ILE A 130 -0.72 15.63 5.25
N ARG A 131 0.37 14.91 4.98
CA ARG A 131 0.34 13.73 4.13
C ARG A 131 -0.53 12.62 4.74
N ALA A 132 -0.36 12.35 6.04
CA ALA A 132 -1.17 11.35 6.75
C ALA A 132 -2.65 11.73 6.74
N SER A 133 -2.99 12.99 7.03
CA SER A 133 -4.38 13.48 7.02
C SER A 133 -5.01 13.37 5.63
N LYS A 134 -4.33 13.80 4.57
CA LYS A 134 -4.85 13.67 3.20
C LYS A 134 -5.07 12.21 2.82
N LEU A 135 -4.14 11.33 3.16
CA LEU A 135 -4.26 9.90 2.88
C LEU A 135 -5.42 9.26 3.65
N PHE A 136 -5.61 9.67 4.92
CA PHE A 136 -6.71 9.21 5.75
C PHE A 136 -8.07 9.66 5.21
N ILE A 137 -8.21 10.95 4.88
CA ILE A 137 -9.45 11.52 4.32
C ILE A 137 -9.78 10.86 2.97
N LEU A 138 -8.77 10.70 2.10
CA LEU A 138 -8.93 9.97 0.85
C LEU A 138 -9.41 8.53 1.10
N GLY A 139 -8.86 7.85 2.11
CA GLY A 139 -9.32 6.54 2.57
C GLY A 139 -10.79 6.51 2.96
N VAL A 140 -11.25 7.47 3.77
CA VAL A 140 -12.65 7.55 4.19
C VAL A 140 -13.57 7.79 3.00
N ILE A 141 -13.18 8.64 2.05
CA ILE A 141 -13.96 8.88 0.82
C ILE A 141 -14.09 7.61 -0.01
N LEU A 142 -12.99 6.86 -0.21
CA LEU A 142 -12.99 5.68 -1.08
C LEU A 142 -13.62 4.44 -0.42
N GLN A 143 -13.33 4.22 0.87
CA GLN A 143 -13.68 2.98 1.57
C GLN A 143 -14.86 3.14 2.55
N GLY A 144 -15.26 4.37 2.85
CA GLY A 144 -16.39 4.69 3.72
C GLY A 144 -17.76 4.48 3.08
N GLY A 145 -17.83 4.08 1.81
CA GLY A 145 -19.09 3.74 1.13
C GLY A 145 -19.60 4.79 0.15
N TYR A 146 -18.79 5.80 -0.22
CA TYR A 146 -19.20 6.80 -1.22
C TYR A 146 -19.30 6.21 -2.64
N ILE A 147 -18.34 5.35 -2.99
CA ILE A 147 -18.32 4.61 -4.25
C ILE A 147 -18.76 3.18 -3.93
N HIS A 148 -19.89 2.79 -4.52
CA HIS A 148 -20.34 1.41 -4.47
C HIS A 148 -19.79 0.70 -5.71
N GLY A 149 -19.15 -0.46 -5.51
CA GLY A 149 -18.46 -1.20 -6.58
C GLY A 149 -19.38 -1.64 -7.72
N ARG A 150 -18.85 -2.42 -8.67
CA ARG A 150 -19.50 -2.79 -9.96
C ARG A 150 -20.95 -3.27 -9.89
N HIS A 151 -21.43 -3.79 -8.76
CA HIS A 151 -22.78 -4.36 -8.66
C HIS A 151 -23.83 -3.43 -8.02
N LYS A 152 -23.52 -2.16 -7.76
CA LYS A 152 -24.46 -1.22 -7.12
C LYS A 152 -24.41 0.17 -7.77
N LEU A 153 -25.51 0.57 -8.41
CA LEU A 153 -25.65 1.87 -9.10
C LEU A 153 -26.14 3.01 -8.19
N THR A 154 -26.26 2.77 -6.89
CA THR A 154 -26.72 3.78 -5.92
C THR A 154 -25.56 4.65 -5.43
N TYR A 155 -25.79 5.95 -5.28
CA TYR A 155 -24.80 6.92 -4.80
C TYR A 155 -25.25 7.56 -3.49
N GLY A 156 -24.31 7.74 -2.54
CA GLY A 156 -24.57 8.35 -1.23
C GLY A 156 -23.73 7.71 -0.13
N VAL A 157 -23.55 8.40 1.00
CA VAL A 157 -22.92 7.82 2.20
C VAL A 157 -23.94 7.87 3.31
N ASP A 158 -24.26 6.68 3.83
CA ASP A 158 -24.98 6.56 5.08
C ASP A 158 -23.99 6.80 6.22
N LEU A 159 -24.12 7.94 6.90
CA LEU A 159 -23.23 8.32 7.99
C LEU A 159 -23.37 7.38 9.21
N ASP A 160 -24.51 6.73 9.38
CA ASP A 160 -24.72 5.77 10.47
C ASP A 160 -24.02 4.43 10.16
N HIS A 161 -23.70 4.17 8.90
CA HIS A 161 -23.03 2.95 8.43
C HIS A 161 -21.68 3.19 7.75
N ILE A 162 -21.12 4.40 7.86
CA ILE A 162 -19.83 4.73 7.25
C ILE A 162 -18.73 3.88 7.85
N ARG A 163 -17.85 3.35 7.00
CA ARG A 163 -16.68 2.59 7.45
C ARG A 163 -15.49 3.53 7.70
N TRP A 164 -15.10 3.68 8.96
CA TRP A 164 -14.03 4.61 9.35
C TRP A 164 -12.62 4.11 9.04
N LEU A 165 -12.38 2.81 9.22
CA LEU A 165 -11.07 2.19 9.10
C LEU A 165 -10.96 1.36 7.83
N GLY A 166 -9.75 1.34 7.27
CA GLY A 166 -9.49 0.76 5.97
C GLY A 166 -8.01 0.77 5.61
N VAL A 167 -7.66 0.28 4.42
CA VAL A 167 -6.27 0.08 4.01
C VAL A 167 -5.49 1.41 3.97
N LEU A 168 -6.08 2.49 3.44
CA LEU A 168 -5.39 3.78 3.34
C LEU A 168 -5.19 4.43 4.71
N GLN A 169 -6.16 4.29 5.61
CA GLN A 169 -6.12 4.76 6.98
C GLN A 169 -5.01 4.05 7.76
N ARG A 170 -4.88 2.73 7.57
CA ARG A 170 -3.76 1.94 8.14
C ARG A 170 -2.41 2.43 7.67
N ILE A 171 -2.27 2.65 6.37
CA ILE A 171 -1.03 3.18 5.80
C ILE A 171 -0.76 4.58 6.36
N ALA A 172 -1.78 5.44 6.50
CA ALA A 172 -1.65 6.78 7.05
C ALA A 172 -1.18 6.75 8.52
N ILE A 173 -1.80 5.93 9.37
CA ILE A 173 -1.45 5.79 10.79
C ILE A 173 -0.04 5.20 10.92
N GLY A 174 0.25 4.09 10.24
CA GLY A 174 1.56 3.44 10.27
C GLY A 174 2.68 4.36 9.78
N TYR A 175 2.45 5.07 8.67
CA TYR A 175 3.36 6.09 8.17
C TYR A 175 3.59 7.22 9.17
N PHE A 176 2.52 7.74 9.78
CA PHE A 176 2.62 8.85 10.71
C PHE A 176 3.42 8.46 11.96
N VAL A 177 3.15 7.29 12.54
CA VAL A 177 3.89 6.79 13.72
C VAL A 177 5.38 6.59 13.39
N ALA A 178 5.69 5.95 12.25
CA ALA A 178 7.05 5.77 11.77
C ALA A 178 7.75 7.10 11.45
N ALA A 179 7.04 8.07 10.88
CA ALA A 179 7.59 9.40 10.60
C ALA A 179 7.89 10.16 11.90
N MET A 180 7.00 10.10 12.89
CA MET A 180 7.21 10.77 14.18
C MET A 180 8.41 10.17 14.92
N SER A 181 8.59 8.85 14.88
CA SER A 181 9.78 8.21 15.46
C SER A 181 11.06 8.67 14.76
N GLU A 182 11.08 8.68 13.43
CA GLU A 182 12.27 9.07 12.65
C GLU A 182 12.67 10.52 12.93
N ILE A 183 11.69 11.43 13.04
CA ILE A 183 11.95 12.87 13.24
C ILE A 183 12.40 13.18 14.68
N TRP A 184 11.73 12.57 15.67
CA TRP A 184 11.89 12.99 17.07
C TRP A 184 12.79 12.09 17.89
N LEU A 185 12.83 10.79 17.60
CA LEU A 185 13.45 9.78 18.47
C LEU A 185 14.81 9.27 17.95
N VAL A 186 15.17 9.57 16.70
CA VAL A 186 16.47 9.19 16.14
C VAL A 186 17.58 10.08 16.71
N ASN A 187 18.64 9.43 17.21
CA ASN A 187 19.77 10.12 17.80
C ASN A 187 20.68 10.77 16.73
N ASN A 188 21.34 11.87 17.08
CA ASN A 188 22.27 12.59 16.19
C ASN A 188 23.65 11.92 16.05
N ASN A 189 23.80 10.65 16.46
CA ASN A 189 25.07 9.94 16.42
C ASN A 189 25.54 9.70 14.97
N LEU A 190 26.85 9.81 14.75
CA LEU A 190 27.50 9.39 13.50
C LEU A 190 27.56 7.87 13.42
N VAL A 191 27.37 7.33 12.22
CA VAL A 191 27.27 5.89 11.97
C VAL A 191 28.57 5.38 11.37
N ASP A 192 29.54 5.11 12.24
CA ASP A 192 30.86 4.57 11.84
C ASP A 192 30.99 3.06 12.10
N SER A 193 30.09 2.46 12.89
CA SER A 193 30.10 1.04 13.26
C SER A 193 28.68 0.45 13.34
N PRO A 194 28.53 -0.89 13.29
CA PRO A 194 27.24 -1.53 13.53
C PRO A 194 26.65 -1.20 14.91
N VAL A 195 27.48 -1.03 15.93
CA VAL A 195 27.05 -0.65 17.28
C VAL A 195 26.49 0.77 17.31
N SER A 196 27.14 1.71 16.63
CA SER A 196 26.62 3.09 16.54
C SER A 196 25.36 3.18 15.67
N PHE A 197 25.20 2.31 14.66
CA PHE A 197 23.93 2.15 13.94
C PHE A 197 22.80 1.73 14.89
N VAL A 198 23.00 0.68 15.70
CA VAL A 198 21.99 0.22 16.66
C VAL A 198 21.68 1.31 17.70
N LYS A 199 22.71 1.96 18.26
CA LYS A 199 22.51 3.08 19.21
C LYS A 199 21.74 4.25 18.60
N LYS A 200 21.89 4.48 17.29
CA LYS A 200 21.20 5.57 16.59
C LYS A 200 19.68 5.34 16.51
N TYR A 201 19.28 4.10 16.22
CA TYR A 201 17.90 3.71 15.93
C TYR A 201 17.24 2.91 17.07
N PHE A 202 17.88 2.82 18.23
CA PHE A 202 17.40 2.02 19.37
C PHE A 202 15.99 2.39 19.82
N MET A 203 15.65 3.69 19.86
CA MET A 203 14.33 4.15 20.30
C MET A 203 13.20 3.70 19.36
N GLU A 204 13.48 3.55 18.07
CA GLU A 204 12.48 3.09 17.11
C GLU A 204 12.19 1.60 17.28
N TRP A 205 13.23 0.79 17.51
CA TRP A 205 13.07 -0.62 17.87
C TRP A 205 12.37 -0.80 19.21
N PHE A 206 12.69 0.03 20.20
CA PHE A 206 11.97 0.04 21.48
C PHE A 206 10.48 0.32 21.28
N MET A 207 10.13 1.34 20.47
CA MET A 207 8.73 1.64 20.14
C MET A 207 8.04 0.47 19.41
N ALA A 208 8.68 -0.13 18.42
CA ALA A 208 8.13 -1.29 17.71
C ALA A 208 7.88 -2.48 18.64
N ILE A 209 8.81 -2.75 19.57
CA ILE A 209 8.65 -3.81 20.59
C ILE A 209 7.53 -3.44 21.56
N ALA A 210 7.47 -2.20 22.06
CA ALA A 210 6.42 -1.75 22.96
C ALA A 210 5.03 -1.85 22.34
N ILE A 211 4.87 -1.47 21.06
CA ILE A 211 3.61 -1.63 20.31
C ILE A 211 3.25 -3.11 20.17
N THR A 212 4.23 -3.97 19.87
CA THR A 212 4.00 -5.42 19.73
C THR A 212 3.57 -6.04 21.07
N VAL A 213 4.24 -5.68 22.17
CA VAL A 213 3.89 -6.14 23.52
C VAL A 213 2.49 -5.68 23.91
N LEU A 214 2.16 -4.41 23.65
CA LEU A 214 0.81 -3.88 23.88
C LEU A 214 -0.24 -4.65 23.09
N TYR A 215 0.00 -4.91 21.80
CA TYR A 215 -0.89 -5.70 20.96
C TYR A 215 -1.11 -7.11 21.54
N VAL A 216 -0.03 -7.83 21.86
CA VAL A 216 -0.11 -9.19 22.43
C VAL A 216 -0.85 -9.18 23.77
N ALA A 217 -0.54 -8.22 24.65
CA ALA A 217 -1.20 -8.07 25.94
C ALA A 217 -2.71 -7.83 25.80
N LEU A 218 -3.14 -7.00 24.83
CA LEU A 218 -4.56 -6.77 24.57
C LEU A 218 -5.24 -7.99 23.94
N VAL A 219 -4.60 -8.63 22.96
CA VAL A 219 -5.16 -9.80 22.25
C VAL A 219 -5.43 -10.97 23.20
N PHE A 220 -4.49 -11.27 24.11
CA PHE A 220 -4.64 -12.37 25.05
C PHE A 220 -5.25 -11.96 26.39
N GLY A 221 -5.11 -10.70 26.78
CA GLY A 221 -5.54 -10.19 28.07
C GLY A 221 -7.01 -9.76 28.12
N LEU A 222 -7.60 -9.29 27.01
CA LEU A 222 -8.99 -8.82 27.04
C LEU A 222 -10.00 -9.98 27.09
N TYR A 223 -11.06 -9.79 27.88
CA TYR A 223 -12.19 -10.71 27.96
C TYR A 223 -13.26 -10.33 26.94
N VAL A 224 -13.67 -11.30 26.14
CA VAL A 224 -14.72 -11.13 25.14
C VAL A 224 -16.01 -11.71 25.72
N SER A 225 -16.90 -10.82 26.16
CA SER A 225 -18.25 -11.18 26.59
C SER A 225 -19.12 -11.61 25.42
N ASN A 226 -20.25 -12.23 25.74
CA ASN A 226 -21.33 -12.42 24.77
C ASN A 226 -21.81 -11.07 24.26
N TRP A 227 -22.25 -11.02 23.00
CA TRP A 227 -22.71 -9.80 22.35
C TRP A 227 -23.81 -10.14 21.34
N GLU A 228 -24.62 -9.16 20.97
CA GLU A 228 -25.74 -9.31 20.05
C GLU A 228 -25.55 -8.39 18.85
N PHE A 229 -26.06 -8.79 17.69
CA PHE A 229 -26.03 -7.97 16.49
C PHE A 229 -27.35 -8.10 15.72
N GLN A 230 -27.67 -7.06 14.95
CA GLN A 230 -28.92 -6.96 14.21
C GLN A 230 -28.74 -7.34 12.75
N ILE A 231 -29.69 -8.12 12.22
CA ILE A 231 -29.75 -8.52 10.82
C ILE A 231 -31.09 -8.05 10.25
N GLN A 232 -31.05 -7.47 9.06
CA GLN A 232 -32.24 -7.08 8.32
C GLN A 232 -32.62 -8.22 7.37
N THR A 233 -33.73 -8.90 7.66
CA THR A 233 -34.22 -10.02 6.85
C THR A 233 -35.38 -9.55 5.99
N SER A 234 -35.25 -9.66 4.67
CA SER A 234 -36.34 -9.39 3.72
C SER A 234 -37.04 -10.69 3.34
N ASN A 235 -38.23 -10.94 3.89
CA ASN A 235 -39.03 -12.11 3.52
C ASN A 235 -39.86 -11.81 2.27
N SER A 236 -39.38 -12.23 1.09
CA SER A 236 -40.06 -12.04 -0.20
C SER A 236 -41.28 -12.95 -0.44
N THR A 237 -41.73 -13.71 0.55
CA THR A 237 -42.85 -14.66 0.43
C THR A 237 -44.21 -14.09 0.83
N LEU A 238 -44.25 -12.89 1.41
CA LEU A 238 -45.48 -12.18 1.73
C LEU A 238 -45.74 -11.09 0.69
N SER A 239 -47.00 -10.91 0.30
CA SER A 239 -47.48 -9.86 -0.62
C SER A 239 -47.22 -8.43 -0.11
N ILE A 240 -46.72 -8.29 1.12
CA ILE A 240 -46.24 -7.05 1.72
C ILE A 240 -44.79 -7.30 2.17
N PRO A 241 -43.78 -6.58 1.65
CA PRO A 241 -42.42 -6.68 2.15
C PRO A 241 -42.39 -6.20 3.60
N SER A 242 -42.26 -7.14 4.54
CA SER A 242 -42.01 -6.83 5.95
C SER A 242 -40.51 -6.88 6.19
N ASN A 243 -39.93 -5.73 6.54
CA ASN A 243 -38.56 -5.65 7.02
C ASN A 243 -38.57 -6.02 8.51
N SER A 244 -38.31 -7.28 8.84
CA SER A 244 -38.11 -7.70 10.23
C SER A 244 -36.63 -7.53 10.61
N ILE A 245 -36.38 -6.82 11.70
CA ILE A 245 -35.06 -6.77 12.33
C ILE A 245 -34.96 -7.96 13.28
N GLU A 246 -34.06 -8.89 13.00
CA GLU A 246 -33.78 -10.04 13.86
C GLU A 246 -32.47 -9.82 14.62
N SER A 247 -32.52 -9.91 15.95
CA SER A 247 -31.32 -9.86 16.81
C SER A 247 -30.77 -11.27 17.00
N LYS A 248 -29.51 -11.49 16.64
CA LYS A 248 -28.77 -12.74 16.90
C LYS A 248 -27.76 -12.53 18.01
N MET A 249 -27.61 -13.52 18.90
CA MET A 249 -26.65 -13.48 20.00
C MET A 249 -25.46 -14.40 19.71
N VAL A 250 -24.26 -13.88 19.91
CA VAL A 250 -23.00 -14.62 19.81
C VAL A 250 -22.50 -14.97 21.21
N GLN A 251 -22.37 -16.28 21.46
CA GLN A 251 -21.82 -16.82 22.69
C GLN A 251 -20.29 -16.90 22.57
N CYS A 252 -19.57 -16.10 23.36
CA CYS A 252 -18.11 -16.05 23.41
C CYS A 252 -17.60 -16.49 24.79
N GLY A 253 -17.69 -15.61 25.80
CA GLY A 253 -17.29 -15.91 27.17
C GLY A 253 -15.82 -16.32 27.37
N VAL A 254 -14.90 -15.85 26.52
CA VAL A 254 -13.50 -16.35 26.44
C VAL A 254 -12.44 -15.24 26.53
N ARG A 255 -11.20 -15.61 26.87
CA ARG A 255 -9.98 -14.79 26.71
C ARG A 255 -9.02 -15.46 25.73
N GLY A 256 -8.24 -14.66 25.00
CA GLY A 256 -7.15 -15.16 24.16
C GLY A 256 -7.56 -16.01 22.96
N SER A 257 -8.84 -16.03 22.59
CA SER A 257 -9.28 -16.68 21.36
C SER A 257 -8.88 -15.86 20.13
N LEU A 258 -8.30 -16.54 19.15
CA LEU A 258 -7.95 -15.99 17.83
C LEU A 258 -8.96 -16.41 16.75
N GLY A 259 -10.00 -17.15 17.12
CA GLY A 259 -11.06 -17.57 16.20
C GLY A 259 -12.06 -16.45 15.88
N PRO A 260 -12.82 -16.57 14.78
CA PRO A 260 -13.96 -15.70 14.53
C PRO A 260 -15.15 -16.15 15.40
N PRO A 261 -16.06 -15.23 15.80
CA PRO A 261 -15.89 -13.77 15.90
C PRO A 261 -15.38 -13.35 17.30
N CYS A 262 -15.13 -14.33 18.18
CA CYS A 262 -14.91 -14.15 19.62
C CYS A 262 -13.45 -13.82 19.97
N ASN A 263 -12.87 -12.84 19.28
CA ASN A 263 -11.51 -12.38 19.50
C ASN A 263 -11.47 -10.92 19.99
N ALA A 264 -10.38 -10.57 20.67
CA ALA A 264 -10.19 -9.24 21.25
C ALA A 264 -10.06 -8.13 20.19
N VAL A 265 -9.57 -8.43 18.98
CA VAL A 265 -9.48 -7.45 17.88
C VAL A 265 -10.89 -6.96 17.52
N GLY A 266 -11.80 -7.89 17.24
CA GLY A 266 -13.20 -7.55 16.96
C GLY A 266 -13.92 -6.89 18.13
N LEU A 267 -13.59 -7.24 19.38
CA LEU A 267 -14.13 -6.56 20.56
C LEU A 267 -13.77 -5.09 20.60
N VAL A 268 -12.48 -4.75 20.43
CA VAL A 268 -12.00 -3.37 20.45
C VAL A 268 -12.68 -2.55 19.37
N ASP A 269 -12.82 -3.12 18.17
CA ASP A 269 -13.48 -2.43 17.05
C ASP A 269 -14.98 -2.23 17.32
N ARG A 270 -15.70 -3.22 17.85
CA ARG A 270 -17.12 -3.06 18.23
C ARG A 270 -17.33 -1.96 19.27
N VAL A 271 -16.46 -1.90 20.30
CA VAL A 271 -16.59 -0.94 21.40
C VAL A 271 -16.20 0.47 20.99
N LEU A 272 -15.13 0.63 20.20
CA LEU A 272 -14.58 1.95 19.87
C LEU A 272 -15.16 2.53 18.57
N LEU A 273 -15.38 1.70 17.56
CA LEU A 273 -15.92 2.15 16.27
C LEU A 273 -17.45 2.03 16.21
N GLY A 274 -18.04 1.09 16.96
CA GLY A 274 -19.46 0.76 16.89
C GLY A 274 -19.77 -0.28 15.81
N GLU A 275 -20.74 -1.16 16.08
CA GLU A 275 -21.07 -2.30 15.22
C GLU A 275 -21.55 -1.88 13.82
N ASN A 276 -22.27 -0.77 13.73
CA ASN A 276 -22.80 -0.24 12.48
C ASN A 276 -21.71 0.21 11.49
N HIS A 277 -20.53 0.53 12.01
CA HIS A 277 -19.37 1.01 11.24
C HIS A 277 -18.40 -0.11 10.85
N LEU A 278 -18.68 -1.36 11.26
CA LEU A 278 -17.88 -2.52 10.92
C LEU A 278 -18.20 -3.04 9.51
N TYR A 279 -17.22 -3.69 8.90
CA TYR A 279 -17.38 -4.29 7.59
C TYR A 279 -18.39 -5.46 7.63
N LYS A 280 -19.44 -5.37 6.80
CA LYS A 280 -20.59 -6.31 6.80
C LYS A 280 -20.32 -7.63 6.05
N ASN A 281 -19.26 -7.70 5.25
CA ASN A 281 -18.91 -8.88 4.45
C ASN A 281 -17.53 -9.45 4.81
N PRO A 282 -17.31 -9.88 6.07
CA PRO A 282 -16.01 -10.35 6.50
C PRO A 282 -15.58 -11.62 5.78
N VAL A 283 -14.25 -11.76 5.63
CA VAL A 283 -13.63 -12.85 4.86
C VAL A 283 -13.93 -14.23 5.46
N TYR A 284 -14.18 -14.33 6.77
CA TYR A 284 -14.53 -15.61 7.40
C TYR A 284 -15.86 -16.18 6.91
N LYS A 285 -16.72 -15.43 6.20
CA LYS A 285 -17.90 -15.99 5.53
C LYS A 285 -17.54 -17.10 4.53
N ARG A 286 -16.28 -17.14 4.10
CA ARG A 286 -15.71 -18.16 3.21
C ARG A 286 -15.14 -19.38 3.94
N THR A 287 -15.23 -19.43 5.27
CA THR A 287 -14.82 -20.60 6.06
C THR A 287 -15.78 -21.75 5.84
N LYS A 288 -15.36 -22.98 6.17
CA LYS A 288 -16.17 -24.20 5.97
C LYS A 288 -17.44 -24.18 6.80
N GLU A 289 -17.41 -23.50 7.93
CA GLU A 289 -18.52 -23.30 8.85
C GLU A 289 -19.60 -22.38 8.26
N CYS A 290 -19.20 -21.45 7.38
CA CYS A 290 -20.07 -20.39 6.87
C CYS A 290 -20.37 -20.46 5.36
N SER A 291 -19.72 -21.34 4.60
CA SER A 291 -19.97 -21.48 3.16
C SER A 291 -19.86 -22.92 2.69
N ILE A 292 -20.90 -23.40 2.00
CA ILE A 292 -20.90 -24.70 1.31
C ILE A 292 -19.83 -24.73 0.19
N ASN A 293 -19.47 -23.56 -0.36
CA ASN A 293 -18.48 -23.41 -1.42
C ASN A 293 -17.07 -23.08 -0.89
N SER A 294 -16.82 -23.21 0.42
CA SER A 294 -15.50 -22.91 1.01
C SER A 294 -14.35 -23.52 0.19
N PRO A 295 -13.30 -22.75 -0.15
CA PRO A 295 -12.91 -21.46 0.42
C PRO A 295 -13.53 -20.25 -0.29
N ASP A 296 -14.59 -20.40 -1.10
CA ASP A 296 -15.26 -19.30 -1.78
C ASP A 296 -16.58 -18.92 -1.09
N TYR A 297 -17.13 -17.77 -1.46
CA TYR A 297 -18.45 -17.36 -0.97
C TYR A 297 -19.53 -18.32 -1.50
N GLY A 298 -20.52 -18.59 -0.67
CA GLY A 298 -21.59 -19.52 -0.98
C GLY A 298 -22.73 -19.41 0.03
N PRO A 299 -23.82 -20.16 -0.19
CA PRO A 299 -24.90 -20.25 0.77
C PRO A 299 -24.42 -20.83 2.11
N LEU A 300 -25.07 -20.42 3.19
CA LEU A 300 -24.82 -20.95 4.54
C LEU A 300 -25.12 -22.46 4.57
N PRO A 301 -24.23 -23.28 5.17
CA PRO A 301 -24.55 -24.67 5.50
C PRO A 301 -25.81 -24.80 6.38
N PRO A 302 -26.56 -25.93 6.33
CA PRO A 302 -27.79 -26.11 7.12
C PRO A 302 -27.61 -25.94 8.64
N ASN A 303 -26.41 -26.20 9.16
CA ASN A 303 -26.04 -26.07 10.57
C ASN A 303 -25.01 -24.94 10.79
N ALA A 304 -25.03 -23.91 9.95
CA ALA A 304 -24.11 -22.78 10.09
C ALA A 304 -24.37 -22.04 11.40
N PRO A 305 -23.31 -21.67 12.14
CA PRO A 305 -23.48 -20.89 13.36
C PRO A 305 -23.90 -19.45 13.04
N ASP A 306 -24.71 -18.85 13.93
CA ASP A 306 -25.25 -17.49 13.72
C ASP A 306 -24.15 -16.43 13.51
N TRP A 307 -22.97 -16.63 14.10
CA TRP A 307 -21.84 -15.71 13.93
C TRP A 307 -21.32 -15.59 12.50
N CYS A 308 -21.68 -16.50 11.58
CA CYS A 308 -21.35 -16.36 10.16
C CYS A 308 -21.92 -15.08 9.53
N LEU A 309 -22.97 -14.51 10.13
CA LEU A 309 -23.61 -13.28 9.67
C LEU A 309 -23.11 -12.03 10.42
N ALA A 310 -22.32 -12.20 11.48
CA ALA A 310 -21.78 -11.11 12.26
C ALA A 310 -20.89 -10.19 11.40
N PRO A 311 -20.86 -8.87 11.66
CA PRO A 311 -19.90 -7.97 11.04
C PRO A 311 -18.52 -8.07 11.70
N PHE A 312 -17.47 -7.83 10.94
CA PHE A 312 -16.09 -7.82 11.44
C PHE A 312 -15.19 -7.00 10.52
N ASP A 313 -14.40 -6.09 11.09
CA ASP A 313 -13.50 -5.23 10.33
C ASP A 313 -12.06 -5.78 10.32
N PRO A 314 -11.54 -6.29 9.18
CA PRO A 314 -10.14 -6.74 9.08
C PRO A 314 -9.14 -5.59 9.12
N GLU A 315 -9.63 -4.36 8.92
CA GLU A 315 -8.87 -3.13 8.85
C GLU A 315 -8.98 -2.25 10.12
N GLY A 316 -9.57 -2.77 11.21
CA GLY A 316 -9.79 -2.08 12.49
C GLY A 316 -8.57 -1.64 13.31
N LEU A 317 -8.83 -1.06 14.48
CA LEU A 317 -7.88 -0.29 15.31
C LEU A 317 -6.77 -1.16 15.91
N LEU A 318 -7.11 -2.26 16.58
CA LEU A 318 -6.12 -3.06 17.32
C LEU A 318 -5.09 -3.68 16.35
N SER A 319 -5.54 -4.22 15.24
CA SER A 319 -4.70 -4.75 14.16
C SER A 319 -3.89 -3.67 13.42
N THR A 320 -4.27 -2.39 13.52
CA THR A 320 -3.46 -1.28 12.97
C THR A 320 -2.13 -1.10 13.73
N LEU A 321 -2.06 -1.51 15.00
CA LEU A 321 -0.81 -1.51 15.76
C LEU A 321 0.28 -2.34 15.06
N MET A 322 -0.06 -3.56 14.64
CA MET A 322 0.90 -4.41 13.94
C MET A 322 1.20 -3.94 12.52
N ALA A 323 0.24 -3.28 11.85
CA ALA A 323 0.50 -2.59 10.59
C ALA A 323 1.55 -1.46 10.73
N ALA A 324 1.53 -0.74 11.85
CA ALA A 324 2.58 0.25 12.16
C ALA A 324 3.95 -0.42 12.38
N VAL A 325 4.00 -1.58 13.06
CA VAL A 325 5.25 -2.35 13.22
C VAL A 325 5.84 -2.77 11.87
N THR A 326 5.03 -3.14 10.88
CA THR A 326 5.50 -3.39 9.50
C THR A 326 6.16 -2.15 8.87
N CYS A 327 5.66 -0.94 9.18
CA CYS A 327 6.31 0.29 8.74
C CYS A 327 7.68 0.50 9.42
N PHE A 328 7.83 0.14 10.69
CA PHE A 328 9.13 0.13 11.39
C PHE A 328 10.12 -0.87 10.77
N VAL A 329 9.65 -2.06 10.38
CA VAL A 329 10.48 -3.02 9.64
C VAL A 329 10.95 -2.38 8.33
N GLY A 330 10.06 -1.70 7.60
CA GLY A 330 10.42 -0.92 6.41
C GLY A 330 11.43 0.20 6.68
N LEU A 331 11.27 0.97 7.76
CA LEU A 331 12.20 2.02 8.18
C LEU A 331 13.62 1.47 8.29
N PHE A 332 13.80 0.34 8.97
CA PHE A 332 15.10 -0.32 9.11
C PHE A 332 15.75 -0.62 7.75
N PHE A 333 14.99 -1.16 6.78
CA PHE A 333 15.51 -1.41 5.43
C PHE A 333 15.92 -0.11 4.73
N GLY A 334 15.17 0.98 4.95
CA GLY A 334 15.52 2.33 4.48
C GLY A 334 16.79 2.89 5.14
N HIS A 335 17.02 2.66 6.44
CA HIS A 335 18.26 3.07 7.10
C HIS A 335 19.47 2.32 6.58
N VAL A 336 19.34 1.02 6.32
CA VAL A 336 20.40 0.22 5.69
C VAL A 336 20.71 0.79 4.29
N LEU A 337 19.70 1.18 3.52
CA LEU A 337 19.88 1.83 2.21
C LEU A 337 20.68 3.14 2.31
N ILE A 338 20.46 3.89 3.39
CA ILE A 338 21.05 5.19 3.67
C ILE A 338 22.52 5.09 4.10
N HIS A 339 22.85 4.14 4.98
CA HIS A 339 24.16 4.04 5.62
C HIS A 339 25.10 3.05 4.93
N CYS A 340 24.58 1.96 4.38
CA CYS A 340 25.38 0.96 3.68
C CYS A 340 25.51 1.32 2.19
N LYS A 341 26.54 2.12 1.86
CA LYS A 341 26.82 2.52 0.46
C LYS A 341 27.21 1.35 -0.45
N ASN A 342 27.88 0.33 0.08
CA ASN A 342 28.27 -0.85 -0.69
C ASN A 342 27.08 -1.80 -0.92
N HIS A 343 26.82 -2.15 -2.19
CA HIS A 343 25.76 -3.07 -2.61
C HIS A 343 25.81 -4.41 -1.88
N SER A 344 26.98 -5.06 -1.81
CA SER A 344 27.09 -6.40 -1.21
C SER A 344 26.77 -6.40 0.29
N LYS A 345 27.25 -5.38 1.03
CA LYS A 345 26.98 -5.26 2.48
C LYS A 345 25.51 -4.97 2.74
N ARG A 346 24.90 -4.06 1.98
CA ARG A 346 23.47 -3.76 2.05
C ARG A 346 22.63 -5.01 1.81
N MET A 347 22.92 -5.74 0.74
CA MET A 347 22.20 -6.96 0.38
C MET A 347 22.34 -8.04 1.46
N LEU A 348 23.54 -8.22 2.04
CA LEU A 348 23.75 -9.17 3.12
C LEU A 348 22.91 -8.82 4.36
N VAL A 349 22.88 -7.56 4.78
CA VAL A 349 22.09 -7.13 5.95
C VAL A 349 20.59 -7.32 5.70
N TRP A 350 20.10 -6.95 4.51
CA TRP A 350 18.70 -7.18 4.14
C TRP A 350 18.35 -8.67 4.08
N LEU A 351 19.24 -9.51 3.55
CA LEU A 351 19.05 -10.96 3.51
C LEU A 351 18.95 -11.53 4.93
N LEU A 352 19.92 -11.18 5.81
CA LEU A 352 19.93 -11.64 7.20
C LEU A 352 18.67 -11.19 7.96
N ALA A 353 18.27 -9.93 7.83
CA ALA A 353 17.06 -9.43 8.45
C ALA A 353 15.80 -10.15 7.95
N SER A 354 15.69 -10.39 6.64
CA SER A 354 14.55 -11.10 6.03
C SER A 354 14.46 -12.55 6.51
N VAL A 355 15.61 -13.24 6.61
CA VAL A 355 15.70 -14.61 7.14
C VAL A 355 15.29 -14.64 8.62
N VAL A 356 15.82 -13.74 9.45
CA VAL A 356 15.49 -13.67 10.89
C VAL A 356 14.00 -13.43 11.11
N LEU A 357 13.39 -12.49 10.37
CA LEU A 357 11.95 -12.23 10.45
C LEU A 357 11.13 -13.46 10.06
N THR A 358 11.49 -14.12 8.96
CA THR A 358 10.77 -15.30 8.46
C THR A 358 10.88 -16.48 9.43
N ILE A 359 12.08 -16.78 9.95
CA ILE A 359 12.27 -17.84 10.95
C ILE A 359 11.48 -17.53 12.22
N SER A 360 11.53 -16.28 12.69
CA SER A 360 10.77 -15.84 13.87
C SER A 360 9.27 -15.99 13.66
N ALA A 361 8.77 -15.75 12.44
CA ALA A 361 7.37 -15.95 12.10
C ALA A 361 6.91 -17.41 12.30
N PHE A 362 7.71 -18.37 11.80
CA PHE A 362 7.42 -19.80 11.99
C PHE A 362 7.62 -20.24 13.44
N LEU A 363 8.56 -19.66 14.19
CA LEU A 363 8.70 -19.92 15.62
C LEU A 363 7.44 -19.47 16.38
N VAL A 364 6.95 -18.26 16.13
CA VAL A 364 5.72 -17.73 16.76
C VAL A 364 4.48 -18.52 16.33
N LEU A 365 4.46 -19.03 15.10
CA LEU A 365 3.44 -19.99 14.65
C LEU A 365 3.46 -21.28 15.49
N LEU A 366 4.64 -21.85 15.73
CA LEU A 366 4.80 -23.05 16.57
C LEU A 366 4.42 -22.80 18.03
N LEU A 367 4.59 -21.56 18.52
CA LEU A 367 4.13 -21.13 19.85
C LEU A 367 2.60 -20.93 19.94
N GLY A 368 1.85 -21.17 18.86
CA GLY A 368 0.40 -21.20 18.86
C GLY A 368 -0.30 -19.96 18.31
N MET A 369 0.43 -19.00 17.72
CA MET A 369 -0.18 -17.85 17.05
C MET A 369 -0.20 -18.03 15.53
N PRO A 370 -1.34 -18.45 14.93
CA PRO A 370 -1.45 -18.67 13.49
C PRO A 370 -1.27 -17.40 12.67
N PHE A 371 -0.91 -17.57 11.40
CA PHE A 371 -0.95 -16.48 10.44
C PHE A 371 -2.40 -16.06 10.22
N SER A 372 -2.73 -14.78 10.44
CA SER A 372 -4.06 -14.25 10.20
C SER A 372 -3.96 -12.79 9.76
N LYS A 373 -4.33 -12.51 8.50
CA LYS A 373 -4.46 -11.15 7.96
C LYS A 373 -5.53 -10.34 8.72
N PRO A 374 -6.76 -10.85 8.96
CA PRO A 374 -7.80 -10.07 9.63
C PRO A 374 -7.40 -9.58 11.02
N LEU A 375 -6.67 -10.40 11.78
CA LEU A 375 -6.16 -10.03 13.12
C LEU A 375 -4.82 -9.28 13.07
N TYR A 376 -4.13 -9.31 11.92
CA TYR A 376 -2.76 -8.87 11.73
C TYR A 376 -1.83 -9.44 12.83
N THR A 377 -1.81 -10.77 12.98
CA THR A 377 -1.04 -11.43 14.05
C THR A 377 0.47 -11.13 13.96
N VAL A 378 1.18 -11.27 15.08
CA VAL A 378 2.63 -11.08 15.12
C VAL A 378 3.35 -12.03 14.17
N SER A 379 2.95 -13.31 14.13
CA SER A 379 3.49 -14.28 13.17
C SER A 379 3.26 -13.85 11.72
N TYR A 380 2.07 -13.33 11.38
CA TYR A 380 1.76 -12.81 10.05
C TYR A 380 2.59 -11.56 9.70
N MET A 381 2.74 -10.61 10.63
CA MET A 381 3.58 -9.42 10.44
C MET A 381 5.03 -9.82 10.14
N LEU A 382 5.60 -10.72 10.95
CA LEU A 382 6.98 -11.20 10.77
C LEU A 382 7.18 -11.89 9.42
N LEU A 383 6.25 -12.77 9.03
CA LEU A 383 6.31 -13.48 7.75
C LEU A 383 6.28 -12.49 6.58
N THR A 384 5.28 -11.61 6.58
CA THR A 384 5.05 -10.69 5.46
C THR A 384 6.12 -9.59 5.38
N GLY A 385 6.67 -9.15 6.51
CA GLY A 385 7.83 -8.27 6.57
C GLY A 385 9.09 -8.94 6.00
N GLY A 386 9.34 -10.20 6.36
CA GLY A 386 10.46 -10.99 5.82
C GLY A 386 10.35 -11.22 4.30
N VAL A 387 9.16 -11.61 3.82
CA VAL A 387 8.89 -11.79 2.38
C VAL A 387 9.02 -10.49 1.61
N SER A 388 8.56 -9.36 2.17
CA SER A 388 8.77 -8.04 1.57
C SER A 388 10.26 -7.68 1.50
N GLY A 389 11.04 -8.02 2.52
CA GLY A 389 12.50 -7.86 2.51
C GLY A 389 13.19 -8.66 1.41
N PHE A 390 12.79 -9.94 1.22
CA PHE A 390 13.29 -10.76 0.11
C PHE A 390 12.90 -10.21 -1.26
N LEU A 391 11.66 -9.74 -1.42
CA LEU A 391 11.20 -9.12 -2.67
C LEU A 391 12.00 -7.84 -2.98
N LEU A 392 12.24 -6.98 -1.98
CA LEU A 392 13.07 -5.79 -2.16
C LEU A 392 14.50 -6.18 -2.54
N LEU A 393 15.09 -7.16 -1.87
CA LEU A 393 16.42 -7.65 -2.18
C LEU A 393 16.53 -8.14 -3.64
N LEU A 394 15.56 -8.92 -4.10
CA LEU A 394 15.52 -9.45 -5.46
C LEU A 394 15.40 -8.32 -6.49
N LEU A 395 14.43 -7.43 -6.32
CA LEU A 395 14.22 -6.30 -7.25
C LEU A 395 15.41 -5.35 -7.25
N TYR A 396 16.00 -5.09 -6.08
CA TYR A 396 17.19 -4.28 -5.94
C TYR A 396 18.38 -4.87 -6.71
N TYR A 397 18.62 -6.17 -6.56
CA TYR A 397 19.69 -6.85 -7.27
C TYR A 397 19.50 -6.79 -8.80
N ILE A 398 18.29 -7.08 -9.28
CA ILE A 398 18.01 -7.11 -10.72
C ILE A 398 18.09 -5.70 -11.34
N VAL A 399 17.43 -4.71 -10.72
CA VAL A 399 17.22 -3.38 -11.29
C VAL A 399 18.39 -2.42 -11.01
N ASP A 400 18.92 -2.44 -9.80
CA ASP A 400 19.93 -1.45 -9.35
C ASP A 400 21.35 -2.00 -9.33
N VAL A 401 21.57 -3.33 -9.32
CA VAL A 401 22.92 -3.94 -9.38
C VAL A 401 23.26 -4.47 -10.77
N ILE A 402 22.40 -5.32 -11.36
CA ILE A 402 22.62 -5.86 -12.72
C ILE A 402 22.14 -4.86 -13.80
N HIS A 403 21.40 -3.82 -13.42
CA HIS A 403 20.87 -2.80 -14.33
C HIS A 403 19.92 -3.33 -15.42
N ILE A 404 19.21 -4.44 -15.16
CA ILE A 404 18.16 -4.95 -16.05
C ILE A 404 16.89 -4.13 -15.81
N LYS A 405 16.78 -2.99 -16.49
CA LYS A 405 15.65 -2.06 -16.30
C LYS A 405 14.49 -2.32 -17.27
N LYS A 406 14.78 -2.65 -18.53
CA LYS A 406 13.80 -2.73 -19.64
C LYS A 406 12.50 -3.51 -19.30
N PRO A 407 12.54 -4.75 -18.78
CA PRO A 407 11.30 -5.49 -18.48
C PRO A 407 10.51 -4.91 -17.30
N PHE A 408 11.17 -4.18 -16.40
CA PHE A 408 10.55 -3.61 -15.21
C PHE A 408 10.08 -2.16 -15.40
N VAL A 409 10.30 -1.55 -16.57
CA VAL A 409 9.88 -0.16 -16.85
C VAL A 409 8.37 0.02 -16.66
N LEU A 410 7.57 -0.96 -17.08
CA LEU A 410 6.11 -0.92 -16.92
C LEU A 410 5.71 -0.84 -15.43
N PHE A 411 6.30 -1.70 -14.59
CA PHE A 411 6.09 -1.65 -13.15
C PHE A 411 6.69 -0.39 -12.52
N GLN A 412 7.80 0.12 -13.04
CA GLN A 412 8.38 1.38 -12.56
C GLN A 412 7.41 2.54 -12.77
N TRP A 413 6.84 2.69 -13.97
CA TRP A 413 5.85 3.73 -14.27
C TRP A 413 4.61 3.61 -13.39
N MET A 414 4.09 2.39 -13.22
CA MET A 414 2.98 2.12 -12.32
C MET A 414 3.32 2.51 -10.89
N GLY A 415 4.52 2.20 -10.40
CA GLY A 415 4.97 2.55 -9.06
C GLY A 415 5.14 4.05 -8.82
N MET A 416 5.62 4.78 -9.84
CA MET A 416 5.71 6.24 -9.77
C MET A 416 4.32 6.91 -9.67
N ASN A 417 3.29 6.27 -10.22
CA ASN A 417 1.89 6.71 -10.22
C ASN A 417 0.96 5.84 -9.36
N ALA A 418 1.51 5.10 -8.39
CA ALA A 418 0.81 4.03 -7.69
C ALA A 418 -0.49 4.48 -7.02
N LEU A 419 -0.53 5.70 -6.46
CA LEU A 419 -1.74 6.20 -5.81
C LEU A 419 -2.87 6.48 -6.81
N ILE A 420 -2.57 7.03 -7.99
CA ILE A 420 -3.58 7.25 -9.03
C ILE A 420 -4.14 5.91 -9.49
N VAL A 421 -3.25 4.96 -9.78
CA VAL A 421 -3.66 3.61 -10.22
C VAL A 421 -4.44 2.89 -9.12
N TYR A 422 -4.04 3.01 -7.85
CA TYR A 422 -4.80 2.47 -6.71
C TYR A 422 -6.24 3.00 -6.68
N VAL A 423 -6.41 4.32 -6.78
CA VAL A 423 -7.73 4.96 -6.72
C VAL A 423 -8.61 4.58 -7.92
N LEU A 424 -8.02 4.51 -9.12
CA LEU A 424 -8.80 4.26 -10.33
C LEU A 424 -9.06 2.78 -10.60
N ALA A 425 -8.07 1.91 -10.35
CA ALA A 425 -8.17 0.48 -10.62
C ALA A 425 -8.76 -0.26 -9.41
N ALA A 426 -8.04 -0.28 -8.28
CA ALA A 426 -8.38 -1.15 -7.16
C ALA A 426 -9.57 -0.67 -6.31
N CYS A 427 -9.89 0.62 -6.33
CA CYS A 427 -11.16 1.10 -5.78
C CYS A 427 -12.32 1.02 -6.80
N GLU A 428 -12.14 0.30 -7.91
CA GLU A 428 -13.08 0.08 -9.01
C GLU A 428 -13.65 1.36 -9.66
N LEU A 429 -13.11 2.55 -9.38
CA LEU A 429 -13.69 3.81 -9.86
C LEU A 429 -13.72 3.86 -11.40
N PHE A 430 -12.67 3.42 -12.08
CA PHE A 430 -12.66 3.37 -13.53
C PHE A 430 -13.59 2.29 -14.11
N PRO A 431 -13.53 1.01 -13.67
CA PRO A 431 -14.51 0.01 -14.06
C PRO A 431 -15.97 0.45 -13.85
N THR A 432 -16.32 1.04 -12.70
CA THR A 432 -17.67 1.55 -12.40
C THR A 432 -18.08 2.67 -13.37
N LEU A 433 -17.17 3.58 -13.74
CA LEU A 433 -17.45 4.61 -14.74
C LEU A 433 -17.69 4.02 -16.13
N ILE A 434 -16.88 3.04 -16.55
CA ILE A 434 -17.01 2.39 -17.85
C ILE A 434 -18.28 1.51 -17.89
N GLN A 435 -18.61 0.86 -16.78
CA GLN A 435 -19.83 0.06 -16.64
C GLN A 435 -21.10 0.89 -16.82
N GLY A 436 -21.08 2.18 -16.49
CA GLY A 436 -22.17 3.11 -16.76
C GLY A 436 -22.56 3.18 -18.25
N PHE A 437 -21.68 2.77 -19.16
CA PHE A 437 -21.98 2.60 -20.59
C PHE A 437 -22.47 1.17 -20.85
N TYR A 438 -23.78 1.00 -20.94
CA TYR A 438 -24.43 -0.29 -21.20
C TYR A 438 -25.38 -0.26 -22.40
N TRP A 439 -25.59 -1.41 -23.04
CA TRP A 439 -26.49 -1.53 -24.18
C TRP A 439 -27.84 -2.14 -23.78
N ARG A 440 -28.88 -1.29 -23.78
CA ARG A 440 -30.29 -1.60 -23.41
C ARG A 440 -30.51 -2.00 -21.95
N SER A 441 -29.67 -2.84 -21.38
CA SER A 441 -29.78 -3.38 -20.02
C SER A 441 -28.45 -3.25 -19.27
N PRO A 442 -28.44 -2.91 -17.96
CA PRO A 442 -27.21 -2.77 -17.16
C PRO A 442 -26.32 -4.01 -17.10
N GLU A 443 -26.89 -5.19 -17.30
CA GLU A 443 -26.19 -6.48 -17.37
C GLU A 443 -25.35 -6.62 -18.65
N ASN A 444 -25.64 -5.82 -19.69
CA ASN A 444 -24.89 -5.78 -20.94
C ASN A 444 -23.97 -4.56 -20.99
N ASN A 445 -23.15 -4.39 -19.95
CA ASN A 445 -22.14 -3.34 -19.90
C ASN A 445 -20.83 -3.75 -20.58
N LEU A 446 -20.03 -2.74 -20.96
CA LEU A 446 -18.81 -2.96 -21.74
C LEU A 446 -17.76 -3.84 -21.03
N VAL A 447 -17.69 -3.75 -19.69
CA VAL A 447 -16.76 -4.52 -18.87
C VAL A 447 -17.13 -6.00 -18.90
N ASP A 448 -18.39 -6.32 -18.57
CA ASP A 448 -18.88 -7.70 -18.49
C ASP A 448 -18.88 -8.39 -19.86
N VAL A 449 -19.14 -7.64 -20.94
CA VAL A 449 -19.05 -8.15 -22.32
C VAL A 449 -17.60 -8.50 -22.68
N THR A 450 -16.64 -7.66 -22.31
CA THR A 450 -15.22 -7.91 -22.59
C THR A 450 -14.71 -9.12 -21.81
N GLU A 451 -15.08 -9.25 -20.54
CA GLU A 451 -14.73 -10.42 -19.74
C GLU A 451 -15.37 -11.69 -20.32
N SER A 452 -16.67 -11.66 -20.62
CA SER A 452 -17.40 -12.80 -21.19
C SER A 452 -16.82 -13.24 -22.54
N LEU A 453 -16.40 -12.30 -23.39
CA LEU A 453 -15.73 -12.60 -24.64
C LEU A 453 -14.42 -13.38 -24.41
N LEU A 454 -13.59 -12.94 -23.45
CA LEU A 454 -12.35 -13.65 -23.11
C LEU A 454 -12.63 -15.02 -22.49
N GLN A 455 -13.65 -15.14 -21.64
CA GLN A 455 -14.09 -16.44 -21.12
C GLN A 455 -14.53 -17.40 -22.24
N ALA A 456 -15.19 -16.89 -23.28
CA ALA A 456 -15.56 -17.67 -24.46
C ALA A 456 -14.34 -18.07 -25.31
N VAL A 457 -13.41 -17.14 -25.56
CA VAL A 457 -12.16 -17.39 -26.32
C VAL A 457 -11.32 -18.49 -25.67
N PHE A 458 -11.16 -18.44 -24.35
CA PHE A 458 -10.39 -19.43 -23.60
C PHE A 458 -11.19 -20.69 -23.22
N GLN A 459 -12.48 -20.77 -23.58
CA GLN A 459 -13.39 -21.85 -23.21
C GLN A 459 -13.40 -22.17 -21.71
N SER A 460 -13.09 -21.19 -20.87
CA SER A 460 -12.93 -21.36 -19.43
C SER A 460 -13.14 -20.05 -18.71
N LYS A 461 -14.05 -20.04 -17.73
CA LYS A 461 -14.28 -18.88 -16.86
C LYS A 461 -12.99 -18.46 -16.14
N ARG A 462 -12.26 -19.42 -15.56
CA ARG A 462 -11.05 -19.14 -14.77
C ARG A 462 -9.93 -18.50 -15.60
N TRP A 463 -9.64 -19.06 -16.77
CA TRP A 463 -8.58 -18.55 -17.63
C TRP A 463 -8.99 -17.29 -18.38
N GLY A 464 -10.27 -17.15 -18.74
CA GLY A 464 -10.81 -15.92 -19.33
C GLY A 464 -10.74 -14.74 -18.38
N THR A 465 -11.18 -14.89 -17.12
CA THR A 465 -11.05 -13.85 -16.09
C THR A 465 -9.58 -13.52 -15.85
N LEU A 466 -8.69 -14.51 -15.76
CA LEU A 466 -7.26 -14.24 -15.60
C LEU A 466 -6.68 -13.45 -16.79
N ALA A 467 -7.04 -13.80 -18.02
CA ALA A 467 -6.60 -13.08 -19.22
C ALA A 467 -7.13 -11.64 -19.24
N PHE A 468 -8.38 -11.42 -18.84
CA PHE A 468 -8.99 -10.09 -18.70
C PHE A 468 -8.19 -9.22 -17.71
N VAL A 469 -7.90 -9.77 -16.53
CA VAL A 469 -7.18 -9.04 -15.48
C VAL A 469 -5.73 -8.76 -15.86
N LEU A 470 -5.06 -9.68 -16.57
CA LEU A 470 -3.72 -9.42 -17.09
C LEU A 470 -3.72 -8.30 -18.14
N LEU A 471 -4.74 -8.24 -19.01
CA LEU A 471 -4.91 -7.13 -19.96
C LEU A 471 -5.17 -5.81 -19.23
N GLU A 472 -5.96 -5.83 -18.15
CA GLU A 472 -6.18 -4.67 -17.30
C GLU A 472 -4.87 -4.18 -16.64
N ILE A 473 -4.04 -5.08 -16.10
CA ILE A 473 -2.74 -4.72 -15.54
C ILE A 473 -1.85 -4.07 -16.60
N VAL A 474 -1.81 -4.62 -17.82
CA VAL A 474 -1.05 -4.04 -18.94
C VAL A 474 -1.60 -2.67 -19.32
N PHE A 475 -2.92 -2.51 -19.38
CA PHE A 475 -3.57 -1.21 -19.61
C PHE A 475 -3.13 -0.18 -18.56
N TRP A 476 -3.17 -0.52 -17.27
CA TRP A 476 -2.74 0.39 -16.19
C TRP A 476 -1.24 0.68 -16.21
N CYS A 477 -0.40 -0.28 -16.62
CA CYS A 477 1.02 -0.02 -16.87
C CYS A 477 1.23 1.07 -17.92
N LEU A 478 0.52 0.96 -19.05
CA LEU A 478 0.63 1.91 -20.17
C LEU A 478 0.02 3.27 -19.81
N ALA A 479 -1.12 3.30 -19.14
CA ALA A 479 -1.74 4.52 -18.64
C ALA A 479 -0.80 5.25 -17.65
N ALA A 480 -0.16 4.53 -16.74
CA ALA A 480 0.84 5.09 -15.83
C ALA A 480 2.09 5.61 -16.58
N GLY A 481 2.48 4.93 -17.68
CA GLY A 481 3.53 5.41 -18.59
C GLY A 481 3.16 6.73 -19.26
N PHE A 482 1.92 6.86 -19.75
CA PHE A 482 1.41 8.12 -20.31
C PHE A 482 1.41 9.25 -19.27
N LEU A 483 0.93 8.99 -18.06
CA LEU A 483 0.96 9.97 -16.96
C LEU A 483 2.40 10.41 -16.63
N HIS A 484 3.34 9.44 -16.61
CA HIS A 484 4.76 9.70 -16.40
C HIS A 484 5.35 10.60 -17.50
N MET A 485 5.06 10.31 -18.78
CA MET A 485 5.49 11.13 -19.92
C MET A 485 4.94 12.56 -19.86
N LYS A 486 3.73 12.74 -19.31
CA LYS A 486 3.12 14.06 -19.09
C LYS A 486 3.56 14.74 -17.79
N GLY A 487 4.39 14.09 -16.98
CA GLY A 487 4.85 14.65 -15.69
C GLY A 487 3.76 14.76 -14.64
N ILE A 488 2.64 14.05 -14.80
CA ILE A 488 1.49 14.08 -13.88
C ILE A 488 1.75 13.07 -12.76
N TYR A 489 1.83 13.55 -11.51
CA TYR A 489 1.97 12.70 -10.33
C TYR A 489 1.09 13.21 -9.20
N LEU A 490 0.30 12.33 -8.60
CA LEU A 490 -0.45 12.67 -7.39
C LEU A 490 0.48 12.63 -6.18
N LYS A 491 0.72 13.80 -5.58
CA LYS A 491 1.52 13.96 -4.36
C LYS A 491 0.59 14.36 -3.21
N LEU A 492 0.52 13.52 -2.18
CA LEU A 492 -0.19 13.83 -0.93
C LEU A 492 0.73 14.56 0.05
#